data_AF-A0ABD1EZR5-F1
#
_entry.id   AF-A0ABD1EZR5-F1
#
_cell.length_a   1.000
_cell.length_b   1.000
_cell.length_c   1.000
_cell.angle_alpha   90.00
_cell.angle_beta   90.00
_cell.angle_gamma   90.00
#
_symmetry.space_group_name_H-M   'P 1'
#
loop_
_entity.id
_entity.type
_entity.pdbx_description
1 polymer ?
#
loop_
_entity_poly.entity_id
_entity_poly.type
_entity_poly.pdbx_seq_one_letter_code
_entity_poly.pdbx_strand_id
1 'polypeptide(L)'
;MSICIDFIKKGNHIFIVENFIKEKFNSYKENVTCVTVNMQKTLLYQFNLKWKSAFRNKNRFLKDNEEWINDNFFVDFENSNEEPGPSSGNKHGRPYKNFEVTKKRKAIKLSRDFGIDQIQFLEALAIFIDSDLLRDRYQQLINSPKEKRVTVFPAYKKQAKAKNQCYSEESMMEVIETMAKVNLQAL
;
A
#
# COMPACT_ATOMS: atom_id res chain seq x y z
N MET A 1 52.58 24.44 -29.99
CA MET A 1 51.52 23.49 -29.57
C MET A 1 51.39 23.48 -28.04
N SER A 2 50.77 24.50 -27.42
CA SER A 2 50.53 24.51 -25.95
C SER A 2 49.22 25.17 -25.52
N ILE A 3 48.32 25.49 -26.45
CA ILE A 3 47.08 26.22 -26.14
C ILE A 3 45.88 25.26 -25.92
N CYS A 4 46.03 23.96 -26.20
CA CYS A 4 44.89 23.01 -26.16
C CYS A 4 44.60 22.38 -24.78
N ILE A 5 45.50 22.46 -23.79
CA ILE A 5 45.31 21.74 -22.50
C ILE A 5 44.44 22.54 -21.51
N ASP A 6 44.47 23.87 -21.56
CA ASP A 6 43.70 24.71 -20.62
C ASP A 6 42.20 24.78 -20.92
N PHE A 7 41.80 24.50 -22.17
CA PHE A 7 40.38 24.45 -22.55
C PHE A 7 39.67 23.21 -22.00
N ILE A 8 40.36 22.08 -21.91
CA ILE A 8 39.80 20.82 -21.38
C ILE A 8 39.55 20.92 -19.87
N LYS A 9 40.40 21.66 -19.13
CA LYS A 9 40.19 21.88 -17.68
C LYS A 9 38.99 22.79 -17.37
N LYS A 10 38.70 23.77 -18.23
CA LYS A 10 37.52 24.65 -18.06
C LYS A 10 36.21 23.93 -18.36
N GLY A 11 36.18 23.03 -19.35
CA GLY A 11 35.00 22.21 -19.66
C GLY A 11 34.56 21.32 -18.50
N ASN A 12 35.52 20.70 -17.80
CA ASN A 12 35.21 19.83 -16.67
C ASN A 12 34.62 20.58 -15.46
N HIS A 13 35.05 21.82 -15.22
CA HIS A 13 34.53 22.61 -14.09
C HIS A 13 33.06 23.02 -14.29
N ILE A 14 32.66 23.35 -15.53
CA ILE A 14 31.26 23.70 -15.83
C ILE A 14 30.34 22.51 -15.57
N PHE A 15 30.73 21.31 -16.02
CA PHE A 15 29.95 20.09 -15.80
C PHE A 15 29.79 19.75 -14.30
N ILE A 16 30.84 19.95 -13.49
CA ILE A 16 30.77 19.73 -12.04
C ILE A 16 29.77 20.71 -11.38
N VAL A 17 29.82 21.99 -11.75
CA VAL A 17 28.91 23.01 -11.19
C VAL A 17 27.46 22.73 -11.60
N GLU A 18 27.21 22.37 -12.86
CA GLU A 18 25.86 22.03 -13.32
C GLU A 18 25.27 20.83 -12.59
N ASN A 19 26.05 19.77 -12.38
CA ASN A 19 25.59 18.60 -11.64
C ASN A 19 25.30 18.93 -10.17
N PHE A 20 26.16 19.73 -9.53
CA PHE A 20 25.93 20.17 -8.16
C PHE A 20 24.64 21.00 -8.01
N ILE A 21 24.37 21.91 -8.95
CA ILE A 21 23.11 22.69 -8.96
C ILE A 21 21.91 21.76 -9.15
N LYS A 22 21.98 20.80 -10.07
CA LYS A 22 20.90 19.82 -10.31
C LYS A 22 20.63 18.97 -9.07
N GLU A 23 21.66 18.48 -8.39
CA GLU A 23 21.53 17.70 -7.15
C GLU A 23 20.86 18.52 -6.04
N LYS A 24 21.30 19.76 -5.83
CA LYS A 24 20.69 20.66 -4.83
C LYS A 24 19.23 20.98 -5.16
N PHE A 25 18.92 21.22 -6.44
CA PHE A 25 17.56 21.48 -6.89
C PHE A 25 16.64 20.27 -6.67
N ASN A 26 17.11 19.06 -7.00
CA ASN A 26 16.35 17.83 -6.77
C ASN A 26 16.09 17.58 -5.29
N SER A 27 17.11 17.76 -4.44
CA SER A 27 16.95 17.65 -2.98
C SER A 27 15.92 18.65 -2.43
N TYR A 28 15.93 19.90 -2.93
CA TYR A 28 14.92 20.89 -2.54
C TYR A 28 13.52 20.48 -2.99
N LYS A 29 13.37 19.96 -4.22
CA LYS A 29 12.09 19.50 -4.76
C LYS A 29 11.51 18.36 -3.92
N GLU A 30 12.31 17.38 -3.54
CA GLU A 30 11.89 16.26 -2.69
C GLU A 30 11.40 16.74 -1.32
N ASN A 31 12.14 17.65 -0.68
CA ASN A 31 11.74 18.24 0.59
C ASN A 31 10.39 18.97 0.49
N VAL A 32 10.19 19.79 -0.56
CA VAL A 32 8.91 20.48 -0.80
C VAL A 32 7.77 19.47 -0.99
N THR A 33 7.99 18.38 -1.72
CA THR A 33 6.95 17.35 -1.89
C THR A 33 6.60 16.60 -0.60
N CYS A 34 7.58 16.31 0.26
CA CYS A 34 7.33 15.68 1.55
C CYS A 34 6.51 16.60 2.47
N VAL A 35 6.89 17.89 2.51
CA VAL A 35 6.22 18.95 3.25
C VAL A 35 4.75 19.07 2.83
N THR A 36 4.47 19.13 1.53
CA THR A 36 3.08 19.27 1.04
C THR A 36 2.23 18.05 1.38
N VAL A 37 2.77 16.84 1.28
CA VAL A 37 2.05 15.61 1.64
C VAL A 37 1.70 15.58 3.13
N ASN A 38 2.61 15.97 4.02
CA ASN A 38 2.34 16.00 5.46
C ASN A 38 1.32 17.09 5.82
N MET A 39 1.43 18.28 5.20
CA MET A 39 0.44 19.35 5.34
C MET A 39 -0.96 18.89 4.92
N GLN A 40 -1.08 18.22 3.77
CA GLN A 40 -2.34 17.67 3.30
C GLN A 40 -2.95 16.67 4.27
N LYS A 41 -2.14 15.76 4.86
CA LYS A 41 -2.62 14.79 5.84
C LYS A 41 -3.15 15.45 7.10
N THR A 42 -2.43 16.43 7.66
CA THR A 42 -2.84 17.17 8.86
C THR A 42 -4.12 17.97 8.60
N LEU A 43 -4.19 18.67 7.47
CA LEU A 43 -5.38 19.42 7.06
C LEU A 43 -6.60 18.50 6.88
N LEU A 44 -6.44 17.38 6.16
CA LEU A 44 -7.51 16.41 5.97
C LEU A 44 -7.97 15.81 7.29
N TYR A 45 -7.06 15.55 8.22
CA TYR A 45 -7.40 15.06 9.55
C TYR A 45 -8.25 16.08 10.33
N GLN A 46 -7.78 17.32 10.44
CA GLN A 46 -8.50 18.39 11.13
C GLN A 46 -9.86 18.67 10.47
N PHE A 47 -9.89 18.73 9.13
CA PHE A 47 -11.12 18.86 8.36
C PHE A 47 -12.10 17.76 8.72
N ASN A 48 -11.67 16.49 8.71
CA ASN A 48 -12.54 15.35 9.02
C ASN A 48 -13.08 15.39 10.45
N LEU A 49 -12.29 15.85 11.42
CA LEU A 49 -12.76 16.04 12.80
C LEU A 49 -13.86 17.10 12.88
N LYS A 50 -13.61 18.28 12.31
CA LYS A 50 -14.55 19.40 12.29
C LYS A 50 -15.80 19.10 11.45
N TRP A 51 -15.65 18.35 10.37
CA TRP A 51 -16.77 17.88 9.55
C TRP A 51 -17.68 16.93 10.32
N LYS A 52 -17.09 16.03 11.12
CA LYS A 52 -17.86 15.14 12.01
C LYS A 52 -18.57 15.92 13.12
N SER A 53 -17.92 16.91 13.74
CA SER A 53 -18.57 17.72 14.79
C SER A 53 -19.70 18.60 14.25
N ALA A 54 -19.62 19.02 12.99
CA ALA A 54 -20.69 19.70 12.27
C ALA A 54 -21.80 18.75 11.77
N PHE A 55 -21.81 17.49 12.19
CA PHE A 55 -22.76 16.46 11.75
C PHE A 55 -22.83 16.31 10.23
N ARG A 56 -21.70 16.55 9.54
CA ARG A 56 -21.60 16.52 8.08
C ARG A 56 -22.59 17.47 7.38
N ASN A 57 -22.96 18.57 8.04
CA ASN A 57 -23.80 19.60 7.47
C ASN A 57 -22.94 20.79 7.02
N LYS A 58 -23.00 21.15 5.74
CA LYS A 58 -22.18 22.21 5.13
C LYS A 58 -22.38 23.57 5.78
N ASN A 59 -23.63 24.00 5.97
CA ASN A 59 -23.94 25.33 6.49
C ASN A 59 -23.46 25.47 7.93
N ARG A 60 -23.67 24.41 8.73
CA ARG A 60 -23.17 24.36 10.11
C ARG A 60 -21.65 24.37 10.16
N PHE A 61 -20.98 23.60 9.29
CA PHE A 61 -19.52 23.57 9.23
C PHE A 61 -18.93 24.94 8.92
N LEU A 62 -19.46 25.64 7.90
CA LEU A 62 -19.00 26.97 7.53
C LEU A 62 -19.21 27.99 8.65
N LYS A 63 -20.38 27.96 9.31
CA LYS A 63 -20.70 28.85 10.43
C LYS A 63 -19.84 28.58 11.66
N ASP A 64 -19.66 27.31 12.04
CA ASP A 64 -18.97 26.92 13.28
C ASP A 64 -17.42 26.98 13.12
N ASN A 65 -16.89 27.10 11.89
CA ASN A 65 -15.45 27.07 11.61
C ASN A 65 -14.97 28.22 10.71
N GLU A 66 -15.71 29.32 10.63
CA GLU A 66 -15.38 30.46 9.78
C GLU A 66 -13.98 31.01 10.05
N GLU A 67 -13.63 31.19 11.33
CA GLU A 67 -12.29 31.64 11.75
C GLU A 67 -11.20 30.67 11.30
N TRP A 68 -11.41 29.36 11.47
CA TRP A 68 -10.43 28.33 11.08
C TRP A 68 -10.23 28.23 9.56
N ILE A 69 -11.28 28.51 8.76
CA ILE A 69 -11.17 28.52 7.30
C ILE A 69 -10.39 29.75 6.82
N ASN A 70 -10.52 30.88 7.52
CA ASN A 70 -9.88 32.13 7.18
C ASN A 70 -8.47 32.30 7.79
N ASP A 71 -8.09 31.43 8.73
CA ASP A 71 -6.77 31.47 9.35
C ASP A 71 -5.68 30.97 8.40
N ASN A 72 -4.48 31.55 8.54
CA ASN A 72 -3.33 31.10 7.77
C ASN A 72 -2.78 29.81 8.40
N PHE A 73 -2.79 28.72 7.65
CA PHE A 73 -2.26 27.44 8.10
C PHE A 73 -0.73 27.47 8.14
N PHE A 74 -0.18 27.77 9.31
CA PHE A 74 1.24 27.56 9.58
C PHE A 74 1.45 26.09 9.95
N VAL A 75 2.29 25.41 9.17
CA VAL A 75 2.78 24.08 9.52
C VAL A 75 4.08 24.28 10.26
N ASP A 76 4.04 24.14 11.58
CA ASP A 76 5.27 24.12 12.36
C ASP A 76 6.03 22.84 12.00
N PHE A 77 7.13 23.00 11.28
CA PHE A 77 8.13 21.95 11.08
C PHE A 77 8.99 21.86 12.33
N GLU A 78 8.37 21.51 13.45
CA GLU A 78 9.15 21.00 14.55
C GLU A 78 9.78 19.70 14.05
N ASN A 79 11.11 19.72 13.89
CA ASN A 79 11.91 18.52 13.67
C ASN A 79 11.74 17.67 14.92
N SER A 80 10.67 16.88 14.97
CA SER A 80 10.41 15.91 16.03
C SER A 80 11.42 14.77 15.88
N ASN A 81 12.67 15.06 16.24
CA ASN A 81 13.68 14.07 16.61
C ASN A 81 13.37 13.47 17.98
N GLU A 82 12.25 13.85 18.59
CA GLU A 82 11.68 13.14 19.73
C GLU A 82 11.29 11.74 19.26
N GLU A 83 12.12 10.77 19.60
CA GLU A 83 11.76 9.36 19.46
C GLU A 83 10.40 9.16 20.12
N PRO A 84 9.44 8.51 19.43
CA PRO A 84 8.11 8.30 19.97
C PRO A 84 8.25 7.51 21.28
N GLY A 85 8.14 8.23 22.40
CA GLY A 85 8.17 7.62 23.71
C GLY A 85 7.08 6.54 23.77
N PRO A 86 7.32 5.41 24.46
CA PRO A 86 6.30 4.41 24.65
C PRO A 86 5.06 5.08 25.23
N SER A 87 3.93 4.98 24.54
CA SER A 87 2.64 5.58 24.93
C SER A 87 2.24 5.06 26.32
N SER A 88 2.68 5.74 27.38
CA SER A 88 2.43 5.41 28.78
C SER A 88 1.05 5.86 29.28
N GLY A 89 0.19 6.33 28.36
CA GLY A 89 -1.19 6.66 28.70
C GLY A 89 -1.91 5.41 29.20
N ASN A 90 -2.30 5.43 30.48
CA ASN A 90 -3.32 4.58 31.09
C ASN A 90 -4.65 4.77 30.36
N LYS A 91 -4.73 4.28 29.12
CA LYS A 91 -5.92 4.34 28.29
C LYS A 91 -6.90 3.34 28.88
N HIS A 92 -7.86 3.84 29.64
CA HIS A 92 -9.17 3.25 29.86
C HIS A 92 -9.96 3.20 28.53
N GLY A 93 -9.32 2.65 27.51
CA GLY A 93 -9.86 2.46 26.17
C GLY A 93 -10.42 1.06 26.03
N ARG A 94 -11.24 0.92 24.97
CA ARG A 94 -11.91 -0.29 24.49
C ARG A 94 -11.25 -1.59 25.02
N PRO A 95 -11.98 -2.41 25.78
CA PRO A 95 -11.43 -3.63 26.39
C PRO A 95 -10.68 -4.43 25.34
N TYR A 96 -9.53 -4.97 25.74
CA TYR A 96 -8.62 -5.72 24.89
C TYR A 96 -9.41 -6.75 24.07
N LYS A 97 -9.71 -6.40 22.82
CA LYS A 97 -10.47 -7.26 21.94
C LYS A 97 -9.44 -8.24 21.40
N ASN A 98 -9.37 -9.40 22.03
CA ASN A 98 -8.46 -10.47 21.65
C ASN A 98 -8.73 -10.83 20.18
N PHE A 99 -7.96 -10.26 19.25
CA PHE A 99 -8.26 -10.27 17.82
C PHE A 99 -8.25 -11.68 17.24
N GLU A 100 -7.48 -12.57 17.86
CA GLU A 100 -7.50 -13.99 17.57
C GLU A 100 -8.90 -14.57 17.69
N VAL A 101 -9.66 -14.20 18.71
CA VAL A 101 -10.98 -14.79 18.97
C VAL A 101 -11.98 -14.37 17.89
N THR A 102 -11.90 -13.15 17.38
CA THR A 102 -12.89 -12.63 16.41
C THR A 102 -12.63 -13.14 15.00
N LYS A 103 -11.35 -13.21 14.58
CA LYS A 103 -10.97 -13.80 13.29
C LYS A 103 -11.19 -15.33 13.28
N LYS A 104 -10.87 -16.01 14.39
CA LYS A 104 -11.14 -17.45 14.57
C LYS A 104 -12.64 -17.74 14.47
N ARG A 105 -13.53 -16.94 15.08
CA ARG A 105 -14.99 -17.16 14.98
C ARG A 105 -15.52 -17.05 13.55
N LYS A 106 -15.06 -16.07 12.76
CA LYS A 106 -15.49 -15.93 11.35
C LYS A 106 -14.96 -17.09 10.49
N ALA A 107 -13.70 -17.48 10.68
CA ALA A 107 -13.10 -18.62 9.99
C ALA A 107 -13.77 -19.96 10.37
N ILE A 108 -14.09 -20.17 11.66
CA ILE A 108 -14.79 -21.37 12.17
C ILE A 108 -16.22 -21.45 11.65
N LYS A 109 -16.90 -20.30 11.53
CA LYS A 109 -18.26 -20.24 10.97
C LYS A 109 -18.25 -20.61 9.49
N LEU A 110 -17.33 -20.01 8.71
CA LEU A 110 -17.14 -20.37 7.31
C LEU A 110 -16.76 -21.86 7.16
N SER A 111 -15.88 -22.40 7.99
CA SER A 111 -15.51 -23.82 7.94
C SER A 111 -16.60 -24.81 8.42
N ARG A 112 -17.68 -24.32 9.04
CA ARG A 112 -18.84 -25.13 9.43
C ARG A 112 -19.94 -25.07 8.39
N ASP A 113 -20.19 -23.88 7.86
CA ASP A 113 -21.25 -23.63 6.88
C ASP A 113 -20.87 -24.22 5.50
N PHE A 114 -19.57 -24.22 5.17
CA PHE A 114 -19.00 -25.00 4.09
C PHE A 114 -18.38 -26.24 4.73
N GLY A 115 -18.89 -27.44 4.40
CA GLY A 115 -18.37 -28.69 4.96
C GLY A 115 -16.84 -28.73 4.93
N ILE A 116 -16.22 -29.37 5.93
CA ILE A 116 -14.75 -29.47 6.12
C ILE A 116 -14.02 -30.01 4.88
N ASP A 117 -14.78 -30.55 3.92
CA ASP A 117 -14.34 -30.90 2.59
C ASP A 117 -14.08 -29.66 1.73
N GLN A 118 -12.88 -29.10 1.93
CA GLN A 118 -12.16 -28.24 1.01
C GLN A 118 -12.79 -26.84 0.86
N ILE A 119 -12.02 -25.79 1.20
CA ILE A 119 -12.24 -24.48 0.57
C ILE A 119 -12.31 -24.76 -0.93
N GLN A 120 -13.42 -24.38 -1.55
CA GLN A 120 -13.61 -24.65 -2.96
C GLN A 120 -12.44 -24.08 -3.72
N PHE A 121 -12.04 -24.79 -4.76
CA PHE A 121 -10.87 -24.48 -5.57
C PHE A 121 -10.72 -22.97 -5.86
N LEU A 122 -11.84 -22.36 -6.27
CA LEU A 122 -11.95 -20.96 -6.65
C LEU A 122 -11.74 -20.00 -5.47
N GLU A 123 -12.25 -20.34 -4.29
CA GLU A 123 -12.08 -19.52 -3.09
C GLU A 123 -10.63 -19.54 -2.59
N ALA A 124 -9.94 -20.68 -2.69
CA ALA A 124 -8.51 -20.74 -2.40
C ALA A 124 -7.67 -19.92 -3.39
N LEU A 125 -8.08 -19.89 -4.67
CA LEU A 125 -7.46 -19.05 -5.69
C LEU A 125 -7.72 -17.56 -5.44
N ALA A 126 -8.95 -17.18 -5.04
CA ALA A 126 -9.28 -15.82 -4.66
C ALA A 126 -8.44 -15.34 -3.48
N ILE A 127 -8.33 -16.14 -2.40
CA ILE A 127 -7.46 -15.83 -1.26
C ILE A 127 -6.00 -15.68 -1.71
N PHE A 128 -5.50 -16.54 -2.59
CA PHE A 128 -4.14 -16.46 -3.12
C PHE A 128 -3.87 -15.14 -3.84
N ILE A 129 -4.83 -14.65 -4.65
CA ILE A 129 -4.75 -13.38 -5.38
C ILE A 129 -4.87 -12.20 -4.41
N ASP A 130 -5.89 -12.18 -3.55
CA ASP A 130 -6.18 -11.07 -2.62
C ASP A 130 -5.07 -10.83 -1.58
N SER A 131 -4.24 -11.84 -1.33
CA SER A 131 -3.15 -11.77 -0.35
C SER A 131 -1.75 -11.60 -0.97
N ASP A 132 -1.67 -11.39 -2.29
CA ASP A 132 -0.40 -11.25 -3.04
C ASP A 132 0.63 -12.34 -2.66
N LEU A 133 0.16 -13.58 -2.49
CA LEU A 133 1.03 -14.66 -2.04
C LEU A 133 1.93 -15.14 -3.18
N LEU A 134 3.23 -15.13 -2.92
CA LEU A 134 4.20 -15.85 -3.76
C LEU A 134 3.99 -17.36 -3.65
N ARG A 135 4.29 -18.09 -4.72
CA ARG A 135 4.19 -19.56 -4.78
C ARG A 135 4.86 -20.25 -3.59
N ASP A 136 6.08 -19.83 -3.25
CA ASP A 136 6.85 -20.44 -2.16
C ASP A 136 6.21 -20.20 -0.79
N ARG A 137 5.68 -18.99 -0.56
CA ARG A 137 4.96 -18.66 0.68
C ARG A 137 3.67 -19.44 0.81
N TYR A 138 2.93 -19.61 -0.28
CA TYR A 138 1.74 -20.46 -0.30
C TYR A 138 2.09 -21.93 -0.01
N GLN A 139 3.19 -22.42 -0.59
CA GLN A 139 3.67 -23.79 -0.34
C GLN A 139 4.14 -23.97 1.12
N GLN A 140 4.81 -22.98 1.71
CA GLN A 140 5.15 -22.96 3.13
C GLN A 140 3.90 -22.99 4.01
N LEU A 141 2.86 -22.25 3.65
CA LEU A 141 1.58 -22.22 4.37
C LEU A 141 0.85 -23.57 4.33
N ILE A 142 0.98 -24.31 3.22
CA ILE A 142 0.50 -25.70 3.11
C ILE A 142 1.35 -26.66 3.94
N ASN A 143 2.68 -26.55 3.82
CA ASN A 143 3.64 -27.46 4.44
C ASN A 143 3.81 -27.21 5.95
N SER A 144 3.35 -26.06 6.44
CA SER A 144 3.39 -25.72 7.86
C SER A 144 2.69 -26.82 8.66
N PRO A 145 3.34 -27.37 9.71
CA PRO A 145 2.78 -28.46 10.49
C PRO A 145 1.49 -27.97 11.15
N LYS A 146 0.37 -28.50 10.67
CA LYS A 146 -0.91 -28.23 11.28
C LYS A 146 -1.01 -29.13 12.49
N GLU A 147 -0.88 -28.55 13.68
CA GLU A 147 -1.11 -29.25 14.95
C GLU A 147 -2.47 -29.97 15.00
N LYS A 148 -3.39 -29.64 14.08
CA LYS A 148 -4.64 -30.36 13.82
C LYS A 148 -4.78 -30.55 12.32
N ARG A 149 -4.82 -31.81 11.86
CA ARG A 149 -4.73 -32.29 10.45
C ARG A 149 -5.85 -31.82 9.51
N VAL A 150 -6.13 -30.52 9.44
CA VAL A 150 -7.11 -29.93 8.50
C VAL A 150 -6.36 -29.18 7.42
N THR A 151 -6.24 -29.78 6.24
CA THR A 151 -5.70 -29.12 5.05
C THR A 151 -6.69 -28.05 4.54
N VAL A 152 -6.69 -26.87 5.19
CA VAL A 152 -7.48 -25.69 4.80
C VAL A 152 -7.29 -25.30 3.34
N PHE A 153 -6.09 -25.47 2.79
CA PHE A 153 -5.75 -25.03 1.43
C PHE A 153 -5.43 -26.22 0.51
N PRO A 154 -5.90 -26.21 -0.75
CA PRO A 154 -5.58 -27.25 -1.72
C PRO A 154 -4.11 -27.18 -2.15
N ALA A 155 -3.54 -28.33 -2.50
CA ALA A 155 -2.19 -28.40 -3.06
C ALA A 155 -2.05 -27.50 -4.30
N TYR A 156 -0.89 -26.87 -4.46
CA TYR A 156 -0.63 -25.93 -5.56
C TYR A 156 -0.85 -26.55 -6.95
N LYS A 157 -0.63 -27.85 -7.13
CA LYS A 157 -0.95 -28.56 -8.39
C LYS A 157 -2.40 -28.41 -8.81
N LYS A 158 -3.34 -28.42 -7.86
CA LYS A 158 -4.76 -28.16 -8.13
C LYS A 158 -4.95 -26.69 -8.53
N GLN A 159 -4.25 -25.75 -7.87
CA GLN A 159 -4.27 -24.32 -8.19
C GLN A 159 -3.81 -24.00 -9.60
N ALA A 160 -2.70 -24.60 -10.02
CA ALA A 160 -2.22 -24.48 -11.38
C ALA A 160 -3.27 -24.97 -12.40
N LYS A 161 -3.90 -26.14 -12.13
CA LYS A 161 -4.91 -26.70 -13.04
C LYS A 161 -6.05 -25.73 -13.31
N ALA A 162 -6.59 -25.09 -12.29
CA ALA A 162 -7.74 -24.23 -12.50
C ALA A 162 -7.41 -22.74 -12.70
N LYS A 163 -6.16 -22.31 -12.48
CA LYS A 163 -5.62 -21.15 -13.21
C LYS A 163 -5.66 -21.38 -14.72
N ASN A 164 -5.21 -22.55 -15.18
CA ASN A 164 -5.24 -22.89 -16.61
C ASN A 164 -6.65 -23.00 -17.19
N GLN A 165 -7.67 -23.23 -16.36
CA GLN A 165 -9.08 -23.19 -16.79
C GLN A 165 -9.62 -21.77 -16.93
N CYS A 166 -9.01 -20.77 -16.29
CA CYS A 166 -9.43 -19.38 -16.37
C CYS A 166 -8.74 -18.61 -17.51
N TYR A 167 -7.66 -19.14 -18.10
CA TYR A 167 -7.01 -18.55 -19.26
C TYR A 167 -7.72 -19.00 -20.54
N SER A 168 -7.85 -18.07 -21.50
CA SER A 168 -8.27 -18.39 -22.86
C SER A 168 -7.25 -19.32 -23.54
N GLU A 169 -7.64 -19.97 -24.64
CA GLU A 169 -6.73 -20.84 -25.39
C GLU A 169 -5.46 -20.10 -25.83
N GLU A 170 -4.32 -20.79 -25.82
CA GLU A 170 -3.01 -20.23 -26.19
C GLU A 170 -2.99 -19.68 -27.63
N SER A 171 -3.85 -20.19 -28.50
CA SER A 171 -4.03 -19.71 -29.88
C SER A 171 -4.64 -18.30 -29.98
N MET A 172 -5.32 -17.85 -28.93
CA MET A 172 -6.06 -16.57 -28.89
C MET A 172 -5.30 -15.45 -28.15
N MET A 173 -4.12 -15.76 -27.60
CA MET A 173 -3.27 -14.82 -26.88
C MET A 173 -1.86 -14.79 -27.50
N GLU A 174 -1.40 -13.59 -27.82
CA GLU A 174 -0.03 -13.36 -28.29
C GLU A 174 0.69 -12.47 -27.28
N VAL A 175 1.77 -12.98 -26.69
CA VAL A 175 2.63 -12.21 -25.78
C VAL A 175 4.00 -12.03 -26.44
N ILE A 176 4.36 -10.78 -26.69
CA ILE A 176 5.66 -10.33 -27.20
C ILE A 176 6.36 -9.54 -26.09
N GLU A 177 7.68 -9.35 -26.17
CA GLU A 177 8.50 -8.67 -25.16
C GLU A 177 7.93 -7.31 -24.69
N THR A 178 7.26 -6.58 -25.58
CA THR A 178 6.75 -5.23 -25.33
C THR A 178 5.22 -5.13 -25.29
N MET A 179 4.48 -6.19 -25.64
CA MET A 179 3.02 -6.13 -25.71
C MET A 179 2.36 -7.50 -25.54
N ALA A 180 1.15 -7.51 -24.98
CA ALA A 180 0.27 -8.67 -24.96
C ALA A 180 -1.04 -8.34 -25.67
N LYS A 181 -1.49 -9.22 -26.56
CA LYS A 181 -2.74 -9.10 -27.32
C LYS A 181 -3.64 -10.29 -27.00
N VAL A 182 -4.92 -10.03 -26.79
CA VAL A 182 -5.97 -11.04 -26.64
C VAL A 182 -7.10 -10.67 -27.59
N ASN A 183 -7.63 -11.66 -28.32
CA ASN A 183 -8.78 -11.41 -29.19
C ASN A 183 -10.01 -11.06 -28.33
N LEU A 184 -10.71 -9.97 -28.68
CA LEU A 184 -11.89 -9.50 -27.95
C LEU A 184 -13.02 -10.54 -27.92
N GLN A 185 -13.13 -11.39 -28.95
CA GLN A 185 -14.13 -12.46 -28.98
C GLN A 185 -13.84 -13.60 -28.00
N ALA A 186 -12.62 -13.66 -27.46
CA ALA A 186 -12.15 -14.70 -26.54
C ALA A 186 -12.14 -14.23 -25.06
N LEU A 187 -12.63 -13.01 -24.78
CA LEU A 187 -12.83 -12.42 -23.45
C LEU A 187 -14.30 -12.49 -23.05
#